data_AF-A0A1J1H8J5-F1
#
_entry.id   AF-A0A1J1H8J5-F1
#
_cell.length_a   1.000
_cell.length_b   1.000
_cell.length_c   1.000
_cell.angle_alpha   90.00
_cell.angle_beta   90.00
_cell.angle_gamma   90.00
#
_symmetry.space_group_name_H-M   'P 1'
#
loop_
_entity.id
_entity.type
_entity.pdbx_description
1 polymer ?
#
loop_
_entity_poly.entity_id
_entity_poly.type
_entity_poly.pdbx_seq_one_letter_code
_entity_poly.pdbx_strand_id
1 'polypeptide(L)'
;MDIRKKKEIINNNKGDESKSKLSDILLKKNHIENYINYSLKENERNLYKQRKKNNLKNNQLDRDAIETQLKKLIENLYSLKFKLEKEKEKERKKKTCTVSDQVESIEKNKTKKNRKNLTISKKDHEIQERIFSSNKLVLNNTDRDISIVKHVPELIKTVEIYKNRYVEEQRNKKYIIEKYEKILRNIKKQHINEISEIKNNIIQDVDFLIQKYRKISLELLEITKKKEKEKKEEQTKIIEICINACKKFEEDVKNKAKVSIQEYKSYMLKLINNDKKEKETLEKKITELKQKIEEEKYNTERKVFDVCENKIKEERELNKELKNRLILEKEEQNVLVNNIYSKVDKQIKIYEENIIDIFHNILIKNNINLSISELCNCIKDAMDNKYKNDNLDNYIENQVINFK
;
A
#
# COMPACT_ATOMS: atom_id res chain seq x y z
N MET A 1 -41.20 3.43 -45.80
CA MET A 1 -40.02 2.62 -46.10
C MET A 1 -38.91 3.58 -46.46
N ASP A 2 -38.01 3.88 -45.54
CA ASP A 2 -36.86 4.75 -45.81
C ASP A 2 -35.60 4.16 -45.18
N ILE A 3 -34.85 3.46 -46.04
CA ILE A 3 -33.58 2.84 -45.71
C ILE A 3 -32.49 3.92 -45.75
N ARG A 4 -32.17 4.50 -44.59
CA ARG A 4 -30.98 5.36 -44.44
C ARG A 4 -29.73 4.49 -44.33
N LYS A 5 -29.02 4.39 -45.46
CA LYS A 5 -27.65 3.85 -45.55
C LYS A 5 -26.70 4.68 -44.68
N LYS A 6 -26.01 4.00 -43.75
CA LYS A 6 -24.86 4.51 -43.00
C LYS A 6 -23.73 4.84 -44.00
N LYS A 7 -23.26 6.09 -44.01
CA LYS A 7 -21.97 6.47 -44.61
C LYS A 7 -20.90 6.39 -43.52
N GLU A 8 -19.90 5.55 -43.76
CA GLU A 8 -18.62 5.55 -43.06
C GLU A 8 -17.93 6.90 -43.26
N ILE A 9 -17.50 7.52 -42.17
CA ILE A 9 -16.52 8.60 -42.21
C ILE A 9 -15.19 8.00 -41.76
N ILE A 10 -14.38 7.68 -42.76
CA ILE A 10 -12.94 7.48 -42.65
C ILE A 10 -12.35 8.82 -42.22
N ASN A 11 -11.75 8.88 -41.03
CA ASN A 11 -10.93 10.03 -40.65
C ASN A 11 -9.45 9.64 -40.71
N ASN A 12 -8.88 9.77 -41.92
CA ASN A 12 -7.45 9.84 -42.13
C ASN A 12 -7.01 11.30 -41.93
N ASN A 13 -6.52 11.63 -40.74
CA ASN A 13 -5.65 12.80 -40.58
C ASN A 13 -4.23 12.30 -40.31
N LYS A 14 -3.41 12.33 -41.37
CA LYS A 14 -1.95 12.40 -41.28
C LYS A 14 -1.56 13.80 -40.80
N GLY A 15 -0.56 13.84 -39.92
CA GLY A 15 0.37 14.96 -39.83
C GLY A 15 -0.01 16.03 -38.81
N ASP A 16 0.43 15.84 -37.57
CA ASP A 16 1.12 16.88 -36.83
C ASP A 16 2.17 16.21 -35.95
N GLU A 17 3.41 16.17 -36.45
CA GLU A 17 4.59 15.90 -35.64
C GLU A 17 4.72 17.03 -34.61
N SER A 18 4.09 16.86 -33.45
CA SER A 18 4.36 17.69 -32.29
C SER A 18 5.79 17.39 -31.82
N LYS A 19 6.73 18.25 -32.23
CA LYS A 19 8.09 18.34 -31.70
C LYS A 19 8.12 18.84 -30.25
N SER A 20 7.24 18.36 -29.39
CA SER A 20 7.35 18.62 -27.95
C SER A 20 8.27 17.58 -27.34
N LYS A 21 9.44 18.02 -26.86
CA LYS A 21 10.35 17.15 -26.12
C LYS A 21 9.66 16.77 -24.81
N LEU A 22 9.87 15.54 -24.33
CA LEU A 22 9.39 15.07 -23.01
C LEU A 22 9.73 16.02 -21.85
N SER A 23 10.76 16.85 -22.01
CA SER A 23 11.12 17.94 -21.08
C SER A 23 10.01 18.97 -20.91
N ASP A 24 9.23 19.25 -21.95
CA ASP A 24 8.26 20.36 -21.98
C ASP A 24 6.96 20.00 -21.27
N ILE A 25 6.68 18.70 -21.14
CA ILE A 25 5.53 18.15 -20.38
C ILE A 25 5.81 18.19 -18.88
N LEU A 26 7.06 17.93 -18.47
CA LEU A 26 7.49 17.91 -17.06
C LEU A 26 7.74 19.31 -16.47
N LEU A 27 7.98 20.33 -17.29
CA LEU A 27 8.27 21.70 -16.85
C LEU A 27 7.01 22.54 -16.53
N LYS A 28 5.81 22.11 -16.93
CA LYS A 28 4.56 22.82 -16.62
C LYS A 28 4.00 22.38 -15.26
N LYS A 29 4.39 23.08 -14.19
CA LYS A 29 3.85 22.94 -12.82
C LYS A 29 2.31 22.76 -12.79
N ASN A 30 1.59 23.52 -13.61
CA ASN A 30 0.13 23.52 -13.66
C ASN A 30 -0.50 22.19 -14.13
N HIS A 31 0.20 21.34 -14.88
CA HIS A 31 -0.37 20.06 -15.35
C HIS A 31 -0.27 18.97 -14.28
N ILE A 32 0.82 18.93 -13.52
CA ILE A 32 1.01 17.96 -12.43
C ILE A 32 0.08 18.31 -11.27
N GLU A 33 -0.04 19.60 -10.94
CA GLU A 33 -0.89 20.08 -9.86
C GLU A 33 -2.38 19.89 -10.17
N ASN A 34 -2.79 20.08 -11.44
CA ASN A 34 -4.14 19.74 -11.89
C ASN A 34 -4.40 18.24 -11.88
N TYR A 35 -3.44 17.40 -12.31
CA TYR A 35 -3.61 15.95 -12.30
C TYR A 35 -3.72 15.38 -10.88
N ILE A 36 -2.91 15.89 -9.94
CA ILE A 36 -2.96 15.52 -8.52
C ILE A 36 -4.29 16.00 -7.91
N ASN A 37 -4.72 17.23 -8.18
CA ASN A 37 -5.98 17.76 -7.65
C ASN A 37 -7.21 17.05 -8.21
N TYR A 38 -7.21 16.65 -9.49
CA TYR A 38 -8.30 15.84 -10.07
C TYR A 38 -8.32 14.43 -9.48
N SER A 39 -7.16 13.78 -9.36
CA SER A 39 -7.05 12.42 -8.80
C SER A 39 -7.45 12.35 -7.33
N LEU A 40 -7.11 13.38 -6.53
CA LEU A 40 -7.50 13.45 -5.12
C LEU A 40 -8.98 13.79 -4.94
N LYS A 41 -9.54 14.71 -5.74
CA LYS A 41 -10.99 15.03 -5.70
C LYS A 41 -11.88 13.88 -6.16
N GLU A 42 -11.42 13.07 -7.11
CA GLU A 42 -12.16 11.91 -7.60
C GLU A 42 -12.19 10.79 -6.54
N ASN A 43 -11.09 10.58 -5.82
CA ASN A 43 -11.01 9.63 -4.71
C ASN A 43 -11.84 10.06 -3.49
N GLU A 44 -11.85 11.34 -3.13
CA GLU A 44 -12.70 11.84 -2.03
C GLU A 44 -14.20 11.73 -2.35
N ARG A 45 -14.61 12.01 -3.60
CA ARG A 45 -16.00 11.85 -4.05
C ARG A 45 -16.43 10.37 -4.08
N ASN A 46 -15.52 9.45 -4.37
CA ASN A 46 -15.80 8.02 -4.37
C ASN A 46 -15.89 7.46 -2.94
N LEU A 47 -15.03 7.90 -2.02
CA LEU A 47 -15.09 7.56 -0.59
C LEU A 47 -16.38 8.04 0.09
N TYR A 48 -16.87 9.23 -0.28
CA TYR A 48 -18.12 9.78 0.28
C TYR A 48 -19.37 9.08 -0.29
N LYS A 49 -19.33 8.60 -1.53
CA LYS A 49 -20.42 7.80 -2.13
C LYS A 49 -20.45 6.34 -1.64
N GLN A 50 -19.29 5.75 -1.32
CA GLN A 50 -19.21 4.37 -0.81
C GLN A 50 -19.74 4.20 0.61
N ARG A 51 -19.65 5.22 1.48
CA ARG A 51 -20.15 5.12 2.88
C ARG A 51 -21.68 5.07 3.01
N LYS A 52 -22.45 5.38 1.95
CA LYS A 52 -23.92 5.34 1.98
C LYS A 52 -24.54 4.08 1.33
N LYS A 53 -23.75 3.18 0.75
CA LYS A 53 -24.26 1.95 0.13
C LYS A 53 -23.40 0.75 0.52
N ASN A 54 -24.00 -0.07 1.37
CA ASN A 54 -23.88 -1.53 1.43
C ASN A 54 -23.12 -2.10 2.64
N ASN A 55 -23.97 -2.64 3.52
CA ASN A 55 -23.69 -3.69 4.47
C ASN A 55 -23.20 -4.98 3.76
N LEU A 56 -22.09 -5.49 4.28
CA LEU A 56 -21.67 -6.89 4.46
C LEU A 56 -21.61 -7.90 3.30
N LYS A 57 -22.17 -7.70 2.10
CA LYS A 57 -22.18 -8.74 1.04
C LYS A 57 -21.17 -8.60 -0.11
N ASN A 58 -20.49 -7.46 -0.25
CA ASN A 58 -19.67 -7.17 -1.44
C ASN A 58 -18.15 -7.46 -1.29
N ASN A 59 -17.66 -7.72 -0.09
CA ASN A 59 -16.21 -7.85 0.15
C ASN A 59 -15.59 -9.11 -0.47
N GLN A 60 -16.39 -10.10 -0.89
CA GLN A 60 -15.91 -11.34 -1.49
C GLN A 60 -15.74 -11.21 -3.01
N LEU A 61 -16.69 -10.56 -3.69
CA LEU A 61 -16.63 -10.31 -5.13
C LEU A 61 -15.51 -9.32 -5.53
N ASP A 62 -15.24 -8.32 -4.70
CA ASP A 62 -14.13 -7.38 -4.94
C ASP A 62 -12.75 -8.02 -4.76
N ARG A 63 -12.62 -9.04 -3.90
CA ARG A 63 -11.36 -9.78 -3.73
C ARG A 63 -11.02 -10.61 -4.97
N ASP A 64 -12.01 -11.30 -5.52
CA ASP A 64 -11.84 -12.11 -6.73
C ASP A 64 -11.57 -11.26 -7.97
N ALA A 65 -12.16 -10.06 -8.04
CA ALA A 65 -11.88 -9.07 -9.10
C ALA A 65 -10.44 -8.51 -9.01
N ILE A 66 -9.95 -8.23 -7.79
CA ILE A 66 -8.57 -7.80 -7.58
C ILE A 66 -7.59 -8.93 -7.90
N GLU A 67 -7.89 -10.17 -7.52
CA GLU A 67 -7.02 -11.32 -7.79
C GLU A 67 -6.94 -11.65 -9.29
N THR A 68 -8.05 -11.52 -10.02
CA THR A 68 -8.06 -11.68 -11.48
C THR A 68 -7.31 -10.55 -12.21
N GLN A 69 -7.39 -9.31 -11.71
CA GLN A 69 -6.57 -8.20 -12.21
C GLN A 69 -5.08 -8.40 -11.93
N LEU A 70 -4.72 -8.92 -10.75
CA LEU A 70 -3.34 -9.23 -10.39
C LEU A 70 -2.76 -10.35 -11.27
N LYS A 71 -3.54 -11.41 -11.53
CA LYS A 71 -3.16 -12.50 -12.44
C LYS A 71 -2.91 -11.98 -13.86
N LYS A 72 -3.80 -11.12 -14.39
CA LYS A 72 -3.60 -10.48 -15.70
C LYS A 72 -2.36 -9.59 -15.75
N LEU A 73 -2.07 -8.83 -14.68
CA LEU A 73 -0.87 -8.00 -14.60
C LEU A 73 0.40 -8.86 -14.61
N ILE A 74 0.41 -9.95 -13.84
CA ILE A 74 1.52 -10.90 -13.79
C ILE A 74 1.77 -11.53 -15.18
N GLU A 75 0.71 -11.97 -15.86
CA GLU A 75 0.81 -12.55 -17.20
C GLU A 75 1.33 -11.55 -18.26
N ASN A 76 0.90 -10.29 -18.17
CA ASN A 76 1.40 -9.22 -19.01
C ASN A 76 2.88 -8.90 -18.73
N LEU A 77 3.31 -8.91 -17.47
CA LEU A 77 4.71 -8.70 -17.09
C LEU A 77 5.62 -9.84 -17.56
N TYR A 78 5.15 -11.10 -17.48
CA TYR A 78 5.87 -12.24 -18.05
C TYR A 78 5.99 -12.15 -19.58
N SER A 79 4.92 -11.76 -20.26
CA SER A 79 4.92 -11.54 -21.71
C SER A 79 5.87 -10.41 -22.13
N LEU A 80 5.93 -9.34 -21.34
CA LEU A 80 6.83 -8.21 -21.59
C LEU A 80 8.30 -8.61 -21.33
N LYS A 81 8.56 -9.36 -20.25
CA LYS A 81 9.90 -9.91 -19.96
C LYS A 81 10.39 -10.77 -21.12
N PHE A 82 9.55 -11.66 -21.64
CA PHE A 82 9.91 -12.52 -22.78
C PHE A 82 10.17 -11.72 -24.07
N LYS A 83 9.41 -10.65 -24.32
CA LYS A 83 9.65 -9.75 -25.46
C LYS A 83 10.97 -8.99 -25.33
N LEU A 84 11.27 -8.46 -24.14
CA LEU A 84 12.54 -7.77 -23.84
C LEU A 84 13.75 -8.72 -23.92
N GLU A 85 13.59 -9.97 -23.50
CA GLU A 85 14.62 -11.02 -23.62
C GLU A 85 14.92 -11.32 -25.10
N LYS A 86 13.89 -11.47 -25.93
CA LYS A 86 14.03 -11.63 -27.39
C LYS A 86 14.66 -10.42 -28.06
N GLU A 87 14.36 -9.20 -27.62
CA GLU A 87 14.99 -7.99 -28.15
C GLU A 87 16.47 -7.91 -27.75
N LYS A 88 16.83 -8.20 -26.50
CA LYS A 88 18.23 -8.27 -26.06
C LYS A 88 19.02 -9.33 -26.81
N GLU A 89 18.42 -10.48 -27.11
CA GLU A 89 19.06 -11.53 -27.89
C GLU A 89 19.28 -11.12 -29.36
N LYS A 90 18.31 -10.40 -29.96
CA LYS A 90 18.46 -9.81 -31.29
C LYS A 90 19.54 -8.72 -31.33
N GLU A 91 19.65 -7.89 -30.29
CA GLU A 91 20.73 -6.89 -30.18
C GLU A 91 22.11 -7.55 -30.02
N ARG A 92 22.21 -8.64 -29.25
CA ARG A 92 23.45 -9.42 -29.13
C ARG A 92 23.86 -10.03 -30.48
N LYS A 93 22.91 -10.63 -31.22
CA LYS A 93 23.15 -11.18 -32.56
C LYS A 93 23.55 -10.11 -33.59
N LYS A 94 22.97 -8.90 -33.51
CA LYS A 94 23.37 -7.76 -34.35
C LYS A 94 24.79 -7.27 -34.03
N LYS A 95 25.18 -7.24 -32.75
CA LYS A 95 26.55 -6.86 -32.34
C LYS A 95 27.61 -7.88 -32.80
N THR A 96 27.29 -9.18 -32.84
CA THR A 96 28.20 -10.21 -33.37
C THR A 96 28.31 -10.20 -34.91
N CYS A 97 27.24 -9.87 -35.65
CA CYS A 97 27.33 -9.75 -37.12
C CYS A 97 28.19 -8.56 -37.56
N THR A 98 28.11 -7.41 -36.88
CA THR A 98 28.90 -6.21 -37.25
C THR A 98 30.40 -6.35 -37.06
N VAL A 99 30.87 -7.33 -36.27
CA VAL A 99 32.31 -7.60 -36.06
C VAL A 99 32.85 -8.62 -37.07
N SER A 100 31.99 -9.47 -37.64
CA SER A 100 32.36 -10.46 -38.65
C SER A 100 32.57 -9.85 -40.04
N ASP A 101 31.70 -8.92 -40.45
CA ASP A 101 31.71 -8.39 -41.83
C ASP A 101 32.81 -7.33 -42.10
N GLN A 102 33.46 -6.82 -41.05
CA GLN A 102 34.57 -5.88 -41.18
C GLN A 102 35.95 -6.55 -41.31
N VAL A 103 36.05 -7.87 -41.05
CA VAL A 103 37.33 -8.59 -41.12
C VAL A 103 37.54 -9.28 -42.48
N GLU A 104 36.48 -9.61 -43.23
CA GLU A 104 36.62 -10.32 -44.52
C GLU A 104 36.55 -9.44 -45.80
N SER A 105 36.35 -8.12 -45.69
CA SER A 105 36.15 -7.25 -46.85
C SER A 105 37.34 -6.33 -47.20
N ILE A 106 38.49 -6.46 -46.55
CA ILE A 106 39.69 -5.62 -46.82
C ILE A 106 40.76 -6.31 -47.68
N GLU A 107 40.68 -7.63 -47.93
CA GLU A 107 41.80 -8.35 -48.55
C GLU A 107 41.76 -8.55 -50.07
N LYS A 108 40.77 -7.98 -50.77
CA LYS A 108 40.76 -8.00 -52.24
C LYS A 108 40.30 -6.65 -52.76
N ASN A 109 41.24 -5.71 -52.93
CA ASN A 109 41.24 -4.67 -53.97
C ASN A 109 42.30 -3.62 -53.65
N LYS A 110 43.56 -3.88 -54.01
CA LYS A 110 44.56 -2.86 -54.38
C LYS A 110 45.85 -3.51 -54.87
N THR A 111 45.83 -3.98 -56.11
CA THR A 111 47.08 -4.15 -56.88
C THR A 111 46.87 -3.80 -58.34
N LYS A 112 47.83 -3.03 -58.86
CA LYS A 112 48.17 -2.71 -60.26
C LYS A 112 47.42 -1.57 -60.94
N LYS A 113 47.86 -0.36 -60.58
CA LYS A 113 48.14 0.74 -61.51
C LYS A 113 48.98 0.25 -62.71
N ASN A 114 48.51 0.63 -63.90
CA ASN A 114 49.27 1.10 -65.07
C ASN A 114 50.76 0.72 -65.15
N ARG A 115 51.09 -0.30 -65.95
CA ARG A 115 52.35 -0.39 -66.68
C ARG A 115 52.06 -0.31 -68.17
N LYS A 116 52.22 0.88 -68.75
CA LYS A 116 52.48 1.04 -70.19
C LYS A 116 53.90 0.55 -70.42
N ASN A 117 54.06 -0.70 -70.85
CA ASN A 117 55.33 -1.17 -71.39
C ASN A 117 55.36 -0.76 -72.86
N LEU A 118 56.16 0.25 -73.16
CA LEU A 118 56.60 0.57 -74.51
C LEU A 118 57.53 -0.57 -74.96
N THR A 119 57.08 -1.38 -75.91
CA THR A 119 57.89 -2.37 -76.62
C THR A 119 58.99 -1.65 -77.40
N ILE A 120 60.21 -1.66 -76.86
CA ILE A 120 61.41 -1.31 -77.64
C ILE A 120 61.78 -2.55 -78.45
N SER A 121 61.51 -2.43 -79.75
CA SER A 121 61.99 -3.30 -80.82
C SER A 121 63.47 -3.63 -80.62
N LYS A 122 63.77 -4.91 -80.36
CA LYS A 122 65.10 -5.47 -80.64
C LYS A 122 65.28 -5.47 -82.16
N LYS A 123 65.91 -4.41 -82.68
CA LYS A 123 66.59 -4.49 -83.97
C LYS A 123 67.96 -5.08 -83.67
N ASP A 124 68.04 -6.39 -83.79
CA ASP A 124 69.31 -7.07 -84.00
C ASP A 124 69.87 -6.53 -85.33
N HIS A 125 70.87 -5.65 -85.25
CA HIS A 125 71.68 -5.36 -86.42
C HIS A 125 72.64 -6.53 -86.58
N GLU A 126 72.26 -7.43 -87.48
CA GLU A 126 73.14 -8.38 -88.13
C GLU A 126 74.40 -7.65 -88.61
N ILE A 127 75.53 -7.98 -87.99
CA ILE A 127 76.84 -7.69 -88.55
C ILE A 127 77.00 -8.65 -89.72
N GLN A 128 76.75 -8.16 -90.94
CA GLN A 128 77.15 -8.87 -92.15
C GLN A 128 78.67 -8.90 -92.22
N GLU A 129 79.27 -10.01 -91.77
CA GLU A 129 80.61 -10.42 -92.19
C GLU A 129 80.60 -10.69 -93.69
N ARG A 130 80.99 -9.70 -94.51
CA ARG A 130 81.52 -10.01 -95.84
C ARG A 130 82.99 -10.37 -95.72
N ILE A 131 83.18 -11.68 -95.66
CA ILE A 131 84.36 -12.46 -95.98
C ILE A 131 84.98 -11.89 -97.27
N PHE A 132 86.22 -11.41 -97.19
CA PHE A 132 87.05 -11.12 -98.36
C PHE A 132 87.55 -12.45 -98.96
N SER A 133 86.90 -12.91 -100.02
CA SER A 133 87.36 -14.04 -100.85
C SER A 133 88.45 -13.57 -101.82
N SER A 134 89.64 -13.27 -101.33
CA SER A 134 90.81 -13.07 -102.20
C SER A 134 91.52 -14.41 -102.40
N ASN A 135 91.38 -15.03 -103.58
CA ASN A 135 92.41 -15.90 -104.19
C ASN A 135 91.95 -16.44 -105.57
N LYS A 136 92.44 -15.80 -106.64
CA LYS A 136 92.97 -16.39 -107.89
C LYS A 136 93.09 -15.28 -108.94
N LEU A 137 94.20 -14.54 -108.88
CA LEU A 137 94.77 -13.92 -110.08
C LEU A 137 95.95 -14.80 -110.48
N VAL A 138 95.72 -15.58 -111.53
CA VAL A 138 96.76 -16.32 -112.26
C VAL A 138 97.63 -15.28 -112.96
N LEU A 139 98.92 -15.31 -112.62
CA LEU A 139 100.00 -14.58 -113.25
C LEU A 139 100.09 -14.95 -114.75
N ASN A 140 99.98 -13.95 -115.61
CA ASN A 140 100.61 -13.99 -116.92
C ASN A 140 102.08 -13.58 -116.74
N ASN A 141 102.99 -14.53 -116.93
CA ASN A 141 104.43 -14.30 -116.88
C ASN A 141 105.06 -14.69 -118.22
N THR A 142 105.45 -13.67 -118.99
CA THR A 142 106.63 -13.60 -119.88
C THR A 142 106.69 -12.12 -120.29
N ASP A 143 107.69 -11.28 -119.96
CA ASP A 143 109.09 -11.53 -119.65
C ASP A 143 109.65 -10.50 -118.64
N ARG A 144 110.37 -11.06 -117.68
CA ARG A 144 111.66 -10.63 -117.08
C ARG A 144 111.83 -9.24 -116.44
N ASP A 145 111.88 -9.35 -115.12
CA ASP A 145 113.03 -9.01 -114.26
C ASP A 145 113.42 -7.54 -114.07
N ILE A 146 113.62 -7.24 -112.77
CA ILE A 146 114.18 -6.02 -112.16
C ILE A 146 113.12 -4.96 -111.78
N SER A 147 112.51 -5.12 -110.59
CA SER A 147 112.30 -4.05 -109.59
C SER A 147 111.40 -4.50 -108.40
N ILE A 148 111.54 -5.73 -107.93
CA ILE A 148 110.81 -6.21 -106.74
C ILE A 148 111.42 -5.63 -105.43
N VAL A 149 112.70 -5.20 -105.48
CA VAL A 149 113.47 -4.76 -104.30
C VAL A 149 113.05 -3.38 -103.77
N LYS A 150 112.46 -2.50 -104.61
CA LYS A 150 112.02 -1.15 -104.19
C LYS A 150 110.63 -1.08 -103.57
N HIS A 151 109.73 -2.02 -103.90
CA HIS A 151 108.34 -1.99 -103.41
C HIS A 151 108.15 -2.65 -102.03
N VAL A 152 109.01 -3.59 -101.64
CA VAL A 152 108.93 -4.26 -100.32
C VAL A 152 109.13 -3.26 -99.16
N PRO A 153 110.13 -2.35 -99.19
CA PRO A 153 110.31 -1.33 -98.14
C PRO A 153 109.16 -0.31 -98.08
N GLU A 154 108.58 0.08 -99.21
CA GLU A 154 107.42 0.98 -99.26
C GLU A 154 106.15 0.31 -98.69
N LEU A 155 105.97 -0.99 -98.95
CA LEU A 155 104.90 -1.78 -98.36
C LEU A 155 105.06 -1.92 -96.84
N ILE A 156 106.28 -2.13 -96.35
CA ILE A 156 106.57 -2.18 -94.90
C ILE A 156 106.23 -0.83 -94.24
N LYS A 157 106.65 0.30 -94.84
CA LYS A 157 106.33 1.64 -94.32
C LYS A 157 104.83 1.91 -94.30
N THR A 158 104.10 1.52 -95.34
CA THR A 158 102.64 1.71 -95.38
C THR A 158 101.93 0.83 -94.34
N VAL A 159 102.33 -0.43 -94.17
CA VAL A 159 101.83 -1.31 -93.10
C VAL A 159 102.10 -0.71 -91.71
N GLU A 160 103.27 -0.13 -91.49
CA GLU A 160 103.63 0.51 -90.23
C GLU A 160 102.81 1.79 -89.95
N ILE A 161 102.54 2.60 -90.97
CA ILE A 161 101.62 3.75 -90.89
C ILE A 161 100.20 3.28 -90.55
N TYR A 162 99.69 2.23 -91.19
CA TYR A 162 98.36 1.67 -90.86
C TYR A 162 98.30 1.10 -89.45
N LYS A 163 99.37 0.43 -88.99
CA LYS A 163 99.46 -0.09 -87.61
C LYS A 163 99.44 1.05 -86.59
N ASN A 164 100.18 2.13 -86.84
CA ASN A 164 100.18 3.31 -85.97
C ASN A 164 98.83 4.04 -85.97
N ARG A 165 98.21 4.21 -87.14
CA ARG A 165 96.86 4.79 -87.26
C ARG A 165 95.82 3.94 -86.52
N TYR A 166 95.91 2.62 -86.61
CA TYR A 166 95.04 1.70 -85.87
C TYR A 166 95.23 1.84 -84.36
N VAL A 167 96.47 1.94 -83.87
CA VAL A 167 96.76 2.15 -82.43
C VAL A 167 96.23 3.51 -81.96
N GLU A 168 96.40 4.58 -82.74
CA GLU A 168 95.82 5.89 -82.44
C GLU A 168 94.28 5.87 -82.41
N GLU A 169 93.64 5.20 -83.38
CA GLU A 169 92.19 5.02 -83.37
C GLU A 169 91.70 4.25 -82.14
N GLN A 170 92.44 3.23 -81.69
CA GLN A 170 92.11 2.50 -80.46
C GLN A 170 92.30 3.37 -79.20
N ARG A 171 93.34 4.20 -79.15
CA ARG A 171 93.54 5.18 -78.07
C ARG A 171 92.41 6.20 -78.04
N ASN A 172 91.99 6.71 -79.20
CA ASN A 172 90.87 7.63 -79.32
C ASN A 172 89.54 6.99 -78.92
N LYS A 173 89.27 5.75 -79.34
CA LYS A 173 88.08 4.98 -78.90
C LYS A 173 88.08 4.80 -77.38
N LYS A 174 89.20 4.39 -76.80
CA LYS A 174 89.34 4.23 -75.34
C LYS A 174 89.10 5.54 -74.60
N TYR A 175 89.67 6.65 -75.09
CA TYR A 175 89.45 7.97 -74.51
C TYR A 175 87.97 8.41 -74.56
N ILE A 176 87.29 8.16 -75.68
CA ILE A 176 85.86 8.44 -75.82
C ILE A 176 85.03 7.58 -74.85
N ILE A 177 85.34 6.28 -74.72
CA ILE A 177 84.68 5.37 -73.78
C ILE A 177 84.87 5.86 -72.34
N GLU A 178 86.10 6.17 -71.92
CA GLU A 178 86.38 6.69 -70.57
C GLU A 178 85.65 8.01 -70.29
N LYS A 179 85.54 8.89 -71.30
CA LYS A 179 84.78 10.14 -71.18
C LYS A 179 83.29 9.85 -70.94
N TYR A 180 82.68 8.97 -71.72
CA TYR A 180 81.26 8.61 -71.55
C TYR A 180 81.01 7.84 -70.25
N GLU A 181 81.92 6.97 -69.82
CA GLU A 181 81.83 6.29 -68.52
C GLU A 181 81.86 7.27 -67.35
N LYS A 182 82.74 8.28 -67.39
CA LYS A 182 82.77 9.34 -66.38
C LYS A 182 81.45 10.12 -66.33
N ILE A 183 80.89 10.46 -67.50
CA ILE A 183 79.59 11.13 -67.60
C ILE A 183 78.48 10.25 -67.02
N LEU A 184 78.44 8.96 -67.38
CA LEU A 184 77.48 7.99 -66.84
C LEU A 184 77.58 7.83 -65.32
N ARG A 185 78.80 7.77 -64.77
CA ARG A 185 79.00 7.72 -63.32
C ARG A 185 78.51 8.98 -62.63
N ASN A 186 78.72 10.15 -63.23
CA ASN A 186 78.24 11.43 -62.69
C ASN A 186 76.71 11.51 -62.71
N ILE A 187 76.07 11.16 -63.82
CA ILE A 187 74.61 11.11 -63.94
C ILE A 187 74.02 10.12 -62.92
N LYS A 188 74.62 8.94 -62.77
CA LYS A 188 74.18 7.95 -61.78
C LYS A 188 74.30 8.47 -60.35
N LYS A 189 75.39 9.19 -60.01
CA LYS A 189 75.55 9.81 -58.69
C LYS A 189 74.50 10.91 -58.46
N GLN A 190 74.25 11.76 -59.45
CA GLN A 190 73.20 12.79 -59.37
C GLN A 190 71.82 12.16 -59.11
N HIS A 191 71.44 11.14 -59.87
CA HIS A 191 70.17 10.44 -59.65
C HIS A 191 70.08 9.77 -58.27
N ILE A 192 71.16 9.19 -57.76
CA ILE A 192 71.17 8.61 -56.41
C ILE A 192 70.93 9.71 -55.36
N ASN A 193 71.54 10.88 -55.54
CA ASN A 193 71.35 12.01 -54.64
C ASN A 193 69.92 12.57 -54.71
N GLU A 194 69.39 12.78 -55.92
CA GLU A 194 68.00 13.22 -56.14
C GLU A 194 66.99 12.25 -55.50
N ILE A 195 67.18 10.94 -55.69
CA ILE A 195 66.35 9.92 -55.06
C ILE A 195 66.45 9.99 -53.53
N SER A 196 67.65 10.22 -52.99
CA SER A 196 67.86 10.38 -51.55
C SER A 196 67.16 11.62 -50.99
N GLU A 197 67.23 12.75 -51.70
CA GLU A 197 66.54 14.00 -51.33
C GLU A 197 65.02 13.81 -51.34
N ILE A 198 64.47 13.24 -52.42
CA ILE A 198 63.03 12.95 -52.52
C ILE A 198 62.59 12.01 -51.38
N LYS A 199 63.36 10.95 -51.10
CA LYS A 199 63.08 10.02 -50.01
C LYS A 199 63.06 10.74 -48.66
N ASN A 200 64.05 11.59 -48.38
CA ASN A 200 64.14 12.32 -47.11
C ASN A 200 62.97 13.30 -46.94
N ASN A 201 62.58 14.01 -48.00
CA ASN A 201 61.41 14.91 -47.97
C ASN A 201 60.12 14.13 -47.67
N ILE A 202 59.91 12.97 -48.32
CA ILE A 202 58.75 12.12 -48.05
C ILE A 202 58.75 11.63 -46.60
N ILE A 203 59.90 11.24 -46.04
CA ILE A 203 60.01 10.80 -44.65
C ILE A 203 59.64 11.95 -43.69
N GLN A 204 60.14 13.16 -43.94
CA GLN A 204 59.81 14.33 -43.14
C GLN A 204 58.32 14.67 -43.18
N ASP A 205 57.69 14.63 -44.36
CA ASP A 205 56.25 14.85 -44.51
C ASP A 205 55.43 13.80 -43.75
N VAL A 206 55.83 12.53 -43.82
CA VAL A 206 55.20 11.43 -43.08
C VAL A 206 55.37 11.62 -41.57
N ASP A 207 56.56 11.97 -41.11
CA ASP A 207 56.83 12.22 -39.69
C ASP A 207 56.01 13.41 -39.16
N PHE A 208 55.92 14.50 -39.93
CA PHE A 208 55.05 15.62 -39.62
C PHE A 208 53.59 15.19 -39.51
N LEU A 209 53.12 14.37 -40.45
CA LEU A 209 51.75 13.86 -40.44
C LEU A 209 51.48 12.97 -39.22
N ILE A 210 52.41 12.08 -38.87
CA ILE A 210 52.35 11.23 -37.67
C ILE A 210 52.27 12.09 -36.41
N GLN A 211 53.11 13.13 -36.30
CA GLN A 211 53.09 14.04 -35.15
C GLN A 211 51.75 14.79 -35.05
N LYS A 212 51.23 15.29 -36.18
CA LYS A 212 49.93 15.97 -36.24
C LYS A 212 48.78 15.07 -35.77
N TYR A 213 48.71 13.82 -36.27
CA TYR A 213 47.68 12.87 -35.85
C TYR A 213 47.83 12.42 -34.39
N ARG A 214 49.06 12.26 -33.89
CA ARG A 214 49.31 11.99 -32.47
C ARG A 214 48.79 13.13 -31.59
N LYS A 215 49.07 14.39 -31.95
CA LYS A 215 48.58 15.56 -31.22
C LYS A 215 47.05 15.60 -31.18
N ILE A 216 46.40 15.45 -32.34
CA ILE A 216 44.92 15.40 -32.42
C ILE A 216 44.35 14.26 -31.58
N SER A 217 44.99 13.08 -31.59
CA SER A 217 44.55 11.93 -30.81
C SER A 217 44.65 12.17 -29.29
N LEU A 218 45.72 12.84 -28.85
CA LEU A 218 45.90 13.21 -27.45
C LEU A 218 44.88 14.25 -26.99
N GLU A 219 44.65 15.30 -27.79
CA GLU A 219 43.63 16.31 -27.51
C GLU A 219 42.23 15.68 -27.42
N LEU A 220 41.89 14.78 -28.35
CA LEU A 220 40.61 14.05 -28.31
C LEU A 220 40.49 13.17 -27.06
N LEU A 221 41.56 12.51 -26.64
CA LEU A 221 41.58 11.70 -25.43
C LEU A 221 41.36 12.56 -24.18
N GLU A 222 41.98 13.73 -24.09
CA GLU A 222 41.78 14.68 -22.98
C GLU A 222 40.34 15.20 -22.93
N ILE A 223 39.78 15.60 -24.08
CA ILE A 223 38.38 16.03 -24.18
C ILE A 223 37.44 14.91 -23.73
N THR A 224 37.71 13.67 -24.15
CA THR A 224 36.88 12.51 -23.79
C THR A 224 36.95 12.23 -22.29
N LYS A 225 38.15 12.25 -21.69
CA LYS A 225 38.34 12.11 -20.24
C LYS A 225 37.62 13.21 -19.45
N LYS A 226 37.68 14.46 -19.93
CA LYS A 226 36.99 15.59 -19.31
C LYS A 226 35.47 15.41 -19.34
N LYS A 227 34.90 15.07 -20.51
CA LYS A 227 33.46 14.80 -20.66
C LYS A 227 32.99 13.62 -19.82
N GLU A 228 33.82 12.59 -19.65
CA GLU A 228 33.50 11.46 -18.79
C GLU A 228 33.41 11.87 -17.31
N LYS A 229 34.33 12.73 -16.84
CA LYS A 229 34.28 13.30 -15.49
C LYS A 229 33.04 14.17 -15.28
N GLU A 230 32.77 15.09 -16.20
CA GLU A 230 31.57 15.95 -16.17
C GLU A 230 30.28 15.11 -16.09
N LYS A 231 30.19 14.05 -16.91
CA LYS A 231 29.06 13.12 -16.87
C LYS A 231 28.91 12.43 -15.52
N LYS A 232 30.01 12.00 -14.89
CA LYS A 232 29.99 11.39 -13.55
C LYS A 232 29.52 12.40 -12.50
N GLU A 233 30.00 13.64 -12.56
CA GLU A 233 29.59 14.71 -11.65
C GLU A 233 28.11 15.07 -11.80
N GLU A 234 27.60 15.19 -13.04
CA GLU A 234 26.17 15.38 -13.31
C GLU A 234 25.34 14.21 -12.78
N GLN A 235 25.80 12.98 -12.99
CA GLN A 235 25.14 11.80 -12.47
C GLN A 235 25.07 11.81 -10.94
N THR A 236 26.16 12.20 -10.25
CA THR A 236 26.15 12.36 -8.78
C THR A 236 25.19 13.46 -8.32
N LYS A 237 25.13 14.60 -9.01
CA LYS A 237 24.19 15.69 -8.70
C LYS A 237 22.74 15.26 -8.86
N ILE A 238 22.43 14.53 -9.93
CA ILE A 238 21.08 13.98 -10.15
C ILE A 238 20.71 13.01 -9.02
N ILE A 239 21.61 12.10 -8.66
CA ILE A 239 21.38 11.14 -7.57
C ILE A 239 21.15 11.89 -6.25
N GLU A 240 21.94 12.92 -5.95
CA GLU A 240 21.80 13.72 -4.74
C GLU A 240 20.45 14.47 -4.70
N ILE A 241 20.03 15.06 -5.81
CA ILE A 241 18.71 15.70 -5.93
C ILE A 241 17.59 14.68 -5.67
N CYS A 242 17.70 13.48 -6.26
CA CYS A 242 16.72 12.41 -6.03
C CYS A 242 16.67 11.98 -4.56
N ILE A 243 17.82 11.76 -3.92
CA ILE A 243 17.91 11.39 -2.49
C ILE A 243 17.30 12.50 -1.63
N ASN A 244 17.62 13.76 -1.90
CA ASN A 244 17.08 14.89 -1.15
C ASN A 244 15.56 15.06 -1.34
N ALA A 245 15.05 14.80 -2.55
CA ALA A 245 13.61 14.80 -2.81
C ALA A 245 12.91 13.66 -2.04
N CYS A 246 13.49 12.46 -2.01
CA CYS A 246 12.97 11.34 -1.23
C CYS A 246 12.95 11.66 0.27
N LYS A 247 14.06 12.20 0.82
CA LYS A 247 14.13 12.59 2.25
C LYS A 247 13.08 13.64 2.62
N LYS A 248 12.90 14.67 1.78
CA LYS A 248 11.87 15.69 1.99
C LYS A 248 10.47 15.09 1.97
N PHE A 249 10.20 14.18 1.02
CA PHE A 249 8.92 13.48 0.95
C PHE A 249 8.66 12.62 2.19
N GLU A 250 9.67 11.87 2.66
CA GLU A 250 9.56 11.08 3.89
C GLU A 250 9.27 11.96 5.11
N GLU A 251 9.95 13.11 5.22
CA GLU A 251 9.73 14.07 6.30
C GLU A 251 8.33 14.69 6.23
N ASP A 252 7.86 15.09 5.05
CA ASP A 252 6.51 15.61 4.85
C ASP A 252 5.43 14.58 5.21
N VAL A 253 5.61 13.32 4.80
CA VAL A 253 4.69 12.22 5.16
C VAL A 253 4.69 12.01 6.68
N LYS A 254 5.86 12.01 7.33
CA LYS A 254 5.98 11.86 8.78
C LYS A 254 5.32 13.01 9.53
N ASN A 255 5.52 14.24 9.08
CA ASN A 255 4.91 15.44 9.66
C ASN A 255 3.40 15.43 9.48
N LYS A 256 2.90 15.09 8.28
CA LYS A 256 1.47 14.97 8.01
C LYS A 256 0.83 13.88 8.86
N ALA A 257 1.47 12.71 8.97
CA ALA A 257 1.00 11.63 9.83
C ALA A 257 0.95 12.05 11.31
N LYS A 258 1.96 12.77 11.80
CA LYS A 258 2.00 13.29 13.17
C LYS A 258 0.84 14.27 13.44
N VAL A 259 0.58 15.19 12.51
CA VAL A 259 -0.55 16.13 12.60
C VAL A 259 -1.88 15.37 12.61
N SER A 260 -2.10 14.44 11.69
CA SER A 260 -3.35 13.66 11.64
C SER A 260 -3.57 12.82 12.89
N ILE A 261 -2.52 12.20 13.45
CA ILE A 261 -2.62 11.47 14.72
C ILE A 261 -2.96 12.41 15.87
N GLN A 262 -2.38 13.62 15.90
CA GLN A 262 -2.65 14.60 16.95
C GLN A 262 -4.08 15.16 16.87
N GLU A 263 -4.57 15.40 15.66
CA GLU A 263 -5.97 15.77 15.41
C GLU A 263 -6.93 14.66 15.86
N TYR A 264 -6.64 13.42 15.49
CA TYR A 264 -7.44 12.27 15.92
C TYR A 264 -7.42 12.09 17.43
N LYS A 265 -6.26 12.20 18.09
CA LYS A 265 -6.15 12.18 19.56
C LYS A 265 -6.99 13.28 20.20
N SER A 266 -6.93 14.50 19.65
CA SER A 266 -7.70 15.63 20.16
C SER A 266 -9.21 15.43 19.98
N TYR A 267 -9.63 14.86 18.86
CA TYR A 267 -11.02 14.47 18.61
C TYR A 267 -11.50 13.39 19.58
N MET A 268 -10.71 12.33 19.77
CA MET A 268 -11.02 11.26 20.73
C MET A 268 -11.09 11.79 22.17
N LEU A 269 -10.19 12.69 22.58
CA LEU A 269 -10.26 13.32 23.90
C LEU A 269 -11.53 14.16 24.08
N LYS A 270 -11.99 14.87 23.04
CA LYS A 270 -13.27 15.59 23.09
C LYS A 270 -14.44 14.63 23.26
N LEU A 271 -14.47 13.52 22.52
CA LEU A 271 -15.50 12.48 22.69
C LEU A 271 -15.49 11.90 24.11
N ILE A 272 -14.33 11.48 24.61
CA ILE A 272 -14.19 10.94 25.97
C ILE A 272 -14.69 11.95 27.02
N ASN A 273 -14.37 13.23 26.85
CA ASN A 273 -14.83 14.27 27.77
C ASN A 273 -16.34 14.49 27.68
N ASN A 274 -16.94 14.38 26.50
CA ASN A 274 -18.39 14.45 26.33
C ASN A 274 -19.07 13.25 26.98
N ASP A 275 -18.57 12.04 26.75
CA ASP A 275 -19.09 10.81 27.36
C ASP A 275 -18.98 10.84 28.89
N LYS A 276 -17.86 11.38 29.42
CA LYS A 276 -17.70 11.59 30.87
C LYS A 276 -18.73 12.56 31.43
N LYS A 277 -18.98 13.69 30.74
CA LYS A 277 -20.02 14.64 31.15
C LYS A 277 -21.40 14.00 31.11
N GLU A 278 -21.73 13.28 30.03
CA GLU A 278 -23.00 12.56 29.91
C GLU A 278 -23.17 11.53 31.04
N LYS A 279 -22.13 10.73 31.32
CA LYS A 279 -22.12 9.80 32.45
C LYS A 279 -22.37 10.51 33.78
N GLU A 280 -21.71 11.63 34.05
CA GLU A 280 -21.93 12.39 35.29
C GLU A 280 -23.37 12.93 35.36
N THR A 281 -23.95 13.38 34.25
CA THR A 281 -25.36 13.81 34.21
C THR A 281 -26.33 12.66 34.46
N LEU A 282 -26.05 11.47 33.93
CA LEU A 282 -26.87 10.28 34.15
C LEU A 282 -26.74 9.79 35.60
N GLU A 283 -25.54 9.80 36.18
CA GLU A 283 -25.33 9.47 37.59
C GLU A 283 -26.12 10.41 38.51
N LYS A 284 -26.10 11.73 38.25
CA LYS A 284 -26.93 12.71 38.98
C LYS A 284 -28.42 12.40 38.86
N LYS A 285 -28.92 12.10 37.66
CA LYS A 285 -30.32 11.71 37.46
C LYS A 285 -30.68 10.42 38.21
N ILE A 286 -29.79 9.43 38.23
CA ILE A 286 -30.01 8.19 38.98
C ILE A 286 -30.09 8.49 40.48
N THR A 287 -29.22 9.34 41.02
CA THR A 287 -29.27 9.71 42.44
C THR A 287 -30.55 10.48 42.79
N GLU A 288 -30.96 11.43 41.94
CA GLU A 288 -32.21 12.18 42.12
C GLU A 288 -33.43 11.26 42.08
N LEU A 289 -33.47 10.31 41.13
CA LEU A 289 -34.57 9.35 41.04
C LEU A 289 -34.61 8.41 42.25
N LYS A 290 -33.46 7.94 42.73
CA LYS A 290 -33.39 7.14 43.96
C LYS A 290 -33.94 7.91 45.17
N GLN A 291 -33.55 9.17 45.33
CA GLN A 291 -34.07 10.03 46.39
C GLN A 291 -35.59 10.21 46.28
N LYS A 292 -36.12 10.48 45.07
CA LYS A 292 -37.57 10.59 44.85
C LYS A 292 -38.32 9.31 45.20
N ILE A 293 -37.80 8.14 44.81
CA ILE A 293 -38.42 6.84 45.14
C ILE A 293 -38.44 6.63 46.66
N GLU A 294 -37.36 6.99 47.35
CA GLU A 294 -37.25 6.84 48.80
C GLU A 294 -38.17 7.82 49.55
N GLU A 295 -38.29 9.06 49.08
CA GLU A 295 -39.26 10.04 49.58
C GLU A 295 -40.71 9.60 49.34
N GLU A 296 -41.03 9.10 48.14
CA GLU A 296 -42.36 8.56 47.82
C GLU A 296 -42.69 7.34 48.68
N LYS A 297 -41.73 6.43 48.86
CA LYS A 297 -41.88 5.28 49.74
C LYS A 297 -42.12 5.70 51.19
N TYR A 298 -41.32 6.63 51.72
CA TYR A 298 -41.53 7.16 53.06
C TYR A 298 -42.89 7.84 53.21
N ASN A 299 -43.29 8.67 52.24
CA ASN A 299 -44.59 9.36 52.25
C ASN A 299 -45.76 8.39 52.17
N THR A 300 -45.66 7.32 51.38
CA THR A 300 -46.69 6.29 51.26
C THR A 300 -46.77 5.43 52.53
N GLU A 301 -45.63 4.99 53.07
CA GLU A 301 -45.56 4.25 54.34
C GLU A 301 -46.14 5.08 55.49
N ARG A 302 -45.81 6.37 55.58
CA ARG A 302 -46.37 7.27 56.59
C ARG A 302 -47.87 7.43 56.47
N LYS A 303 -48.40 7.62 55.25
CA LYS A 303 -49.86 7.69 55.01
C LYS A 303 -50.56 6.39 55.42
N VAL A 304 -49.97 5.24 55.09
CA VAL A 304 -50.52 3.93 55.49
C VAL A 304 -50.50 3.78 57.01
N PHE A 305 -49.39 4.16 57.65
CA PHE A 305 -49.27 4.14 59.10
C PHE A 305 -50.31 5.03 59.77
N ASP A 306 -50.46 6.29 59.33
CA ASP A 306 -51.43 7.25 59.88
C ASP A 306 -52.88 6.72 59.74
N VAL A 307 -53.22 6.11 58.60
CA VAL A 307 -54.55 5.48 58.39
C VAL A 307 -54.76 4.29 59.32
N CYS A 308 -53.75 3.43 59.47
CA CYS A 308 -53.82 2.29 60.40
C CYS A 308 -53.93 2.75 61.85
N GLU A 309 -53.18 3.77 62.26
CA GLU A 309 -53.22 4.32 63.61
C GLU A 309 -54.59 4.91 63.93
N ASN A 310 -55.19 5.65 63.00
CA ASN A 310 -56.54 6.19 63.15
C ASN A 310 -57.58 5.07 63.29
N LYS A 311 -57.54 4.03 62.45
CA LYS A 311 -58.42 2.86 62.58
C LYS A 311 -58.27 2.16 63.92
N ILE A 312 -57.03 2.00 64.41
CA ILE A 312 -56.79 1.40 65.74
C ILE A 312 -57.38 2.27 66.85
N LYS A 313 -57.31 3.60 66.74
CA LYS A 313 -57.92 4.52 67.71
C LYS A 313 -59.44 4.40 67.71
N GLU A 314 -60.08 4.42 66.54
CA GLU A 314 -61.53 4.24 66.36
C GLU A 314 -62.00 2.90 66.96
N GLU A 315 -61.35 1.79 66.63
CA GLU A 315 -61.67 0.47 67.19
C GLU A 315 -61.49 0.41 68.71
N ARG A 316 -60.47 1.08 69.25
CA ARG A 316 -60.26 1.17 70.71
C ARG A 316 -61.36 1.98 71.40
N GLU A 317 -61.82 3.06 70.79
CA GLU A 317 -62.93 3.86 71.32
C GLU A 317 -64.25 3.08 71.29
N LEU A 318 -64.54 2.44 70.16
CA LEU A 318 -65.72 1.60 70.00
C LEU A 318 -65.73 0.41 70.99
N ASN A 319 -64.57 -0.23 71.20
CA ASN A 319 -64.46 -1.32 72.18
C ASN A 319 -64.64 -0.82 73.63
N LYS A 320 -64.16 0.38 73.97
CA LYS A 320 -64.45 1.01 75.27
C LYS A 320 -65.94 1.27 75.45
N GLU A 321 -66.61 1.80 74.40
CA GLU A 321 -68.04 2.07 74.41
C GLU A 321 -68.85 0.77 74.59
N LEU A 322 -68.54 -0.28 73.83
CA LEU A 322 -69.17 -1.59 73.96
C LEU A 322 -68.99 -2.19 75.35
N LYS A 323 -67.78 -2.10 75.92
CA LYS A 323 -67.50 -2.57 77.28
C LYS A 323 -68.33 -1.83 78.33
N ASN A 324 -68.48 -0.51 78.19
CA ASN A 324 -69.31 0.29 79.08
C ASN A 324 -70.80 -0.07 78.95
N ARG A 325 -71.29 -0.25 77.71
CA ARG A 325 -72.68 -0.69 77.45
C ARG A 325 -72.95 -2.06 78.08
N LEU A 326 -72.01 -3.00 77.98
CA LEU A 326 -72.14 -4.33 78.56
C LEU A 326 -72.20 -4.28 80.10
N ILE A 327 -71.43 -3.38 80.74
CA ILE A 327 -71.51 -3.16 82.19
C ILE A 327 -72.88 -2.62 82.57
N LEU A 328 -73.37 -1.59 81.88
CA LEU A 328 -74.68 -0.99 82.13
C LEU A 328 -75.81 -2.01 81.95
N GLU A 329 -75.79 -2.78 80.87
CA GLU A 329 -76.80 -3.81 80.60
C GLU A 329 -76.78 -4.90 81.70
N LYS A 330 -75.59 -5.28 82.18
CA LYS A 330 -75.45 -6.22 83.30
C LYS A 330 -76.02 -5.64 84.60
N GLU A 331 -75.83 -4.34 84.86
CA GLU A 331 -76.43 -3.65 86.01
C GLU A 331 -77.96 -3.58 85.90
N GLU A 332 -78.49 -3.20 84.74
CA GLU A 332 -79.93 -3.16 84.47
C GLU A 332 -80.58 -4.54 84.62
N GLN A 333 -79.96 -5.59 84.04
CA GLN A 333 -80.40 -6.97 84.20
C GLN A 333 -80.40 -7.38 85.67
N ASN A 334 -79.33 -7.07 86.43
CA ASN A 334 -79.29 -7.37 87.86
C ASN A 334 -80.41 -6.66 88.64
N VAL A 335 -80.69 -5.39 88.34
CA VAL A 335 -81.78 -4.64 88.97
C VAL A 335 -83.13 -5.26 88.64
N LEU A 336 -83.37 -5.60 87.37
CA LEU A 336 -84.61 -6.25 86.93
C LEU A 336 -84.81 -7.60 87.62
N VAL A 337 -83.77 -8.44 87.62
CA VAL A 337 -83.77 -9.76 88.25
C VAL A 337 -84.05 -9.63 89.76
N ASN A 338 -83.36 -8.74 90.46
CA ASN A 338 -83.60 -8.50 91.88
C ASN A 338 -85.02 -7.97 92.17
N ASN A 339 -85.57 -7.14 91.30
CA ASN A 339 -86.95 -6.65 91.43
C ASN A 339 -87.97 -7.79 91.23
N ILE A 340 -87.73 -8.68 90.25
CA ILE A 340 -88.55 -9.88 90.04
C ILE A 340 -88.47 -10.78 91.29
N TYR A 341 -87.26 -11.10 91.77
CA TYR A 341 -87.08 -11.89 92.99
C TYR A 341 -87.82 -11.26 94.19
N SER A 342 -87.66 -9.95 94.43
CA SER A 342 -88.36 -9.26 95.51
C SER A 342 -89.90 -9.27 95.36
N LYS A 343 -90.44 -9.24 94.13
CA LYS A 343 -91.89 -9.31 93.90
C LYS A 343 -92.41 -10.72 94.16
N VAL A 344 -91.69 -11.73 93.69
CA VAL A 344 -92.02 -13.15 93.92
C VAL A 344 -91.97 -13.45 95.41
N ASP A 345 -90.92 -13.03 96.12
CA ASP A 345 -90.81 -13.21 97.58
C ASP A 345 -91.98 -12.56 98.34
N LYS A 346 -92.41 -11.35 97.93
CA LYS A 346 -93.57 -10.70 98.54
C LYS A 346 -94.86 -11.49 98.28
N GLN A 347 -95.05 -11.99 97.08
CA GLN A 347 -96.22 -12.82 96.77
C GLN A 347 -96.21 -14.12 97.56
N ILE A 348 -95.06 -14.79 97.67
CA ILE A 348 -94.89 -16.00 98.48
C ILE A 348 -95.30 -15.71 99.94
N LYS A 349 -94.78 -14.62 100.54
CA LYS A 349 -95.16 -14.24 101.90
C LYS A 349 -96.66 -13.97 102.07
N ILE A 350 -97.28 -13.27 101.12
CA ILE A 350 -98.73 -13.02 101.15
C ILE A 350 -99.51 -14.34 101.04
N TYR A 351 -99.09 -15.27 100.18
CA TYR A 351 -99.71 -16.59 100.09
C TYR A 351 -99.52 -17.41 101.37
N GLU A 352 -98.34 -17.39 101.98
CA GLU A 352 -98.07 -18.05 103.26
C GLU A 352 -98.97 -17.49 104.37
N GLU A 353 -99.06 -16.17 104.51
CA GLU A 353 -99.93 -15.49 105.49
C GLU A 353 -101.41 -15.86 105.25
N ASN A 354 -101.89 -15.82 104.01
CA ASN A 354 -103.26 -16.21 103.68
C ASN A 354 -103.56 -17.69 104.00
N ILE A 355 -102.61 -18.58 103.74
CA ILE A 355 -102.75 -20.01 104.07
C ILE A 355 -102.86 -20.17 105.60
N ILE A 356 -101.97 -19.51 106.35
CA ILE A 356 -102.00 -19.51 107.82
C ILE A 356 -103.36 -19.01 108.33
N ASP A 357 -103.87 -17.90 107.79
CA ASP A 357 -105.16 -17.34 108.16
C ASP A 357 -106.33 -18.28 107.86
N ILE A 358 -106.32 -18.96 106.71
CA ILE A 358 -107.35 -19.96 106.36
C ILE A 358 -107.31 -21.12 107.34
N PHE A 359 -106.12 -21.68 107.63
CA PHE A 359 -105.99 -22.79 108.57
C PHE A 359 -106.39 -22.38 109.99
N HIS A 360 -106.02 -21.17 110.42
CA HIS A 360 -106.43 -20.63 111.72
C HIS A 360 -107.96 -20.50 111.81
N ASN A 361 -108.62 -19.98 110.76
CA ASN A 361 -110.07 -19.90 110.69
C ASN A 361 -110.76 -21.28 110.72
N ILE A 362 -110.18 -22.29 110.06
CA ILE A 362 -110.68 -23.67 110.12
C ILE A 362 -110.55 -24.24 111.54
N LEU A 363 -109.44 -23.97 112.23
CA LEU A 363 -109.20 -24.45 113.60
C LEU A 363 -110.19 -23.82 114.60
N ILE A 364 -110.42 -22.51 114.51
CA ILE A 364 -111.43 -21.81 115.33
C ILE A 364 -112.82 -22.41 115.11
N LYS A 365 -113.21 -22.66 113.85
CA LYS A 365 -114.54 -23.19 113.51
C LYS A 365 -114.79 -24.60 114.08
N ASN A 366 -113.74 -25.33 114.44
CA ASN A 366 -113.80 -26.67 115.03
C ASN A 366 -113.60 -26.67 116.57
N ASN A 367 -113.74 -25.52 117.26
CA ASN A 367 -113.54 -25.36 118.71
C ASN A 367 -112.12 -25.72 119.20
N ILE A 368 -111.11 -25.63 118.34
CA ILE A 368 -109.70 -25.81 118.73
C ILE A 368 -109.10 -24.42 118.97
N ASN A 369 -108.83 -24.09 120.23
CA ASN A 369 -108.30 -22.78 120.62
C ASN A 369 -106.76 -22.80 120.47
N LEU A 370 -106.26 -22.46 119.28
CA LEU A 370 -104.82 -22.38 118.96
C LEU A 370 -104.51 -20.99 118.39
N SER A 371 -103.48 -20.31 118.90
CA SER A 371 -103.13 -18.96 118.44
C SER A 371 -102.41 -18.97 117.08
N ILE A 372 -102.52 -17.88 116.31
CA ILE A 372 -101.84 -17.69 115.01
C ILE A 372 -100.33 -17.97 115.11
N SER A 373 -99.67 -17.52 116.19
CA SER A 373 -98.23 -17.75 116.41
C SER A 373 -97.87 -19.21 116.66
N GLU A 374 -98.73 -19.97 117.35
CA GLU A 374 -98.53 -21.40 117.60
C GLU A 374 -98.76 -22.22 116.33
N LEU A 375 -99.74 -21.84 115.51
CA LEU A 375 -99.97 -22.44 114.19
C LEU A 375 -98.78 -22.21 113.24
N CYS A 376 -98.26 -20.98 113.17
CA CYS A 376 -97.08 -20.65 112.38
C CYS A 376 -95.86 -21.49 112.77
N ASN A 377 -95.62 -21.67 114.08
CA ASN A 377 -94.50 -22.46 114.56
C ASN A 377 -94.71 -23.96 114.30
N CYS A 378 -95.93 -24.48 114.44
CA CYS A 378 -96.24 -25.86 114.07
C CYS A 378 -96.06 -26.12 112.56
N ILE A 379 -96.47 -25.18 111.71
CA ILE A 379 -96.28 -25.27 110.25
C ILE A 379 -94.79 -25.17 109.91
N LYS A 380 -94.04 -24.25 110.51
CA LYS A 380 -92.59 -24.14 110.31
C LYS A 380 -91.86 -25.40 110.76
N ASP A 381 -92.16 -25.95 111.94
CA ASP A 381 -91.57 -27.20 112.42
C ASP A 381 -91.96 -28.39 111.52
N ALA A 382 -93.19 -28.44 111.00
CA ALA A 382 -93.63 -29.48 110.07
C ALA A 382 -92.96 -29.34 108.68
N MET A 383 -92.82 -28.12 108.16
CA MET A 383 -92.15 -27.83 106.89
C MET A 383 -90.65 -28.09 107.00
N ASP A 384 -89.99 -27.62 108.07
CA ASP A 384 -88.59 -27.90 108.34
C ASP A 384 -88.36 -29.41 108.50
N ASN A 385 -89.25 -30.16 109.15
CA ASN A 385 -89.13 -31.62 109.22
C ASN A 385 -89.37 -32.33 107.87
N LYS A 386 -90.15 -31.73 106.97
CA LYS A 386 -90.45 -32.30 105.64
C LYS A 386 -89.38 -31.98 104.60
N TYR A 387 -88.77 -30.79 104.66
CA TYR A 387 -87.78 -30.29 103.70
C TYR A 387 -86.33 -30.35 104.22
N LYS A 388 -86.07 -30.73 105.48
CA LYS A 388 -84.72 -31.06 105.96
C LYS A 388 -84.07 -32.26 105.25
N ASN A 389 -84.80 -33.02 104.45
CA ASN A 389 -84.29 -34.20 103.72
C ASN A 389 -84.21 -34.05 102.19
N ASP A 390 -84.55 -32.91 101.60
CA ASP A 390 -84.39 -32.68 100.16
C ASP A 390 -83.14 -31.84 99.87
N ASN A 391 -82.08 -32.55 99.46
CA ASN A 391 -80.74 -32.05 99.13
C ASN A 391 -80.73 -30.86 98.16
N LEU A 392 -80.01 -29.80 98.54
CA LEU A 392 -79.76 -28.59 97.72
C LEU A 392 -78.43 -28.67 96.93
N ASP A 393 -77.94 -29.86 96.59
CA ASP A 393 -76.58 -30.07 96.06
C ASP A 393 -76.47 -30.12 94.51
N ASN A 394 -77.56 -29.95 93.75
CA ASN A 394 -77.55 -30.21 92.29
C ASN A 394 -77.67 -29.00 91.35
N TYR A 395 -77.45 -27.75 91.79
CA TYR A 395 -77.73 -26.58 90.93
C TYR A 395 -76.52 -25.72 90.49
N ILE A 396 -75.28 -26.02 90.90
CA ILE A 396 -74.14 -25.12 90.64
C ILE A 396 -73.28 -25.52 89.41
N GLU A 397 -73.41 -26.71 88.84
CA GLU A 397 -72.47 -27.17 87.79
C GLU A 397 -72.74 -26.69 86.34
N ASN A 398 -73.84 -26.00 86.04
CA ASN A 398 -74.23 -25.72 84.64
C ASN A 398 -74.03 -24.28 84.11
N GLN A 399 -73.14 -23.47 84.71
CA GLN A 399 -72.85 -22.11 84.18
C GLN A 399 -71.38 -21.81 83.86
N VAL A 400 -70.56 -22.83 83.58
CA VAL A 400 -69.23 -22.63 82.98
C VAL A 400 -69.23 -23.18 81.55
N ILE A 401 -69.90 -22.48 80.63
CA ILE A 401 -69.78 -22.76 79.19
C ILE A 401 -69.56 -21.45 78.43
N ASN A 402 -68.33 -21.34 77.91
CA ASN A 402 -67.88 -20.64 76.71
C ASN A 402 -67.91 -19.10 76.64
N PHE A 403 -66.75 -18.49 76.90
CA PHE A 403 -66.15 -17.54 75.96
C PHE A 403 -64.64 -17.81 75.88
N LYS A 404 -64.19 -18.29 74.71
CA LYS A 404 -62.79 -18.44 74.34
C LYS A 404 -62.55 -17.62 73.08
#